data_AF-A0A951CMX1-F1
#
_entry.id   AF-A0A951CMX1-F1
#
_cell.length_a   1.000
_cell.length_b   1.000
_cell.length_c   1.000
_cell.angle_alpha   90.00
_cell.angle_beta   90.00
_cell.angle_gamma   90.00
#
_symmetry.space_group_name_H-M   'P 1'
#
loop_
_entity.id
_entity.type
_entity.pdbx_description
1 polymer ?
#
loop_
_entity_poly.entity_id
_entity_poly.type
_entity_poly.pdbx_seq_one_letter_code
_entity_poly.pdbx_strand_id
1 'polypeptide(L)' 'MRVIVDESLCEGNGFCESLAPQIFEMGDADVVQIADGPVPA' A
#
# COMPACT_ATOMS: atom_id res chain seq x y z
N MET A 1 -15.21 -0.98 -0.45
CA MET A 1 -14.26 -1.99 -0.98
C MET A 1 -13.34 -2.49 0.12
N ARG A 2 -12.50 -3.51 -0.12
CA ARG A 2 -11.44 -3.96 0.80
C ARG A 2 -10.14 -4.11 0.01
N VAL A 3 -9.04 -3.57 0.55
CA VAL A 3 -7.69 -3.71 0.00
C VAL A 3 -6.82 -4.45 1.03
N ILE A 4 -5.89 -5.26 0.54
CA ILE A 4 -4.95 -6.04 1.34
C ILE A 4 -3.61 -5.98 0.62
N VAL A 5 -2.52 -5.84 1.37
CA VAL A 5 -1.15 -6.11 0.88
C VAL A 5 -0.74 -7.48 1.39
N ASP A 6 -0.25 -8.33 0.49
CA ASP A 6 0.39 -9.59 0.87
C ASP A 6 1.89 -9.32 1.03
N GLU A 7 2.34 -9.27 2.28
CA GLU A 7 3.73 -8.98 2.63
C GLU A 7 4.71 -10.04 2.09
N SER A 8 4.24 -11.28 1.87
CA SER A 8 5.09 -12.35 1.34
C SER A 8 5.39 -12.21 -0.16
N LEU A 9 4.62 -11.38 -0.87
CA LEU A 9 4.79 -11.08 -2.29
C LEU A 9 5.21 -9.63 -2.54
N CYS A 10 5.25 -8.79 -1.50
CA CYS A 10 5.60 -7.40 -1.63
C CYS A 10 7.12 -7.24 -1.74
N GLU A 11 7.58 -6.76 -2.89
CA GLU A 11 9.00 -6.54 -3.16
C GLU A 11 9.45 -5.09 -2.88
N GLY A 12 8.67 -4.30 -2.13
CA GLY A 12 9.06 -2.94 -1.72
C GLY A 12 9.25 -1.91 -2.84
N ASN A 13 8.74 -2.17 -4.05
CA ASN A 13 9.01 -1.31 -5.22
C ASN A 13 8.41 0.12 -5.13
N GLY A 14 7.45 0.38 -4.23
CA GLY A 14 6.78 1.69 -4.11
C GLY A 14 5.86 2.09 -5.28
N PHE A 15 5.69 1.24 -6.31
CA PHE A 15 4.90 1.59 -7.50
C PHE A 15 3.42 1.83 -7.20
N CYS A 16 2.83 1.08 -6.27
CA CYS A 16 1.44 1.25 -5.85
C CYS A 16 1.20 2.60 -5.14
N GLU A 17 2.15 3.04 -4.30
CA GLU A 17 2.11 4.38 -3.71
C GLU A 17 2.19 5.47 -4.79
N SER A 18 2.99 5.28 -5.83
CA SER A 18 3.07 6.26 -6.94
C SER A 18 1.75 6.43 -7.71
N LEU A 19 0.93 5.36 -7.78
CA LEU A 19 -0.34 5.35 -8.49
C LEU A 19 -1.52 5.78 -7.62
N ALA A 20 -1.50 5.42 -6.34
CA ALA A 20 -2.58 5.66 -5.39
C ALA A 20 -2.03 5.99 -3.99
N PRO A 21 -1.35 7.15 -3.82
CA PRO A 21 -0.69 7.53 -2.57
C PRO A 21 -1.68 7.75 -1.41
N GLN A 22 -2.96 7.92 -1.71
CA GLN A 22 -4.04 8.01 -0.71
C GLN A 22 -4.49 6.64 -0.18
N ILE A 23 -4.01 5.54 -0.77
CA ILE A 23 -4.36 4.17 -0.40
C ILE A 23 -3.13 3.40 0.09
N PHE A 24 -1.95 3.69 -0.46
CA PHE A 24 -0.71 2.97 -0.18
C PHE A 24 0.39 3.91 0.28
N GLU A 25 1.19 3.45 1.24
CA GLU A 25 2.32 4.17 1.80
C GLU A 25 3.50 3.21 2.01
N MET A 26 4.72 3.61 1.64
CA MET A 26 5.90 2.79 1.87
C MET A 26 6.26 2.75 3.35
N GLY A 27 6.19 1.57 3.97
CA GLY A 27 6.58 1.38 5.36
C GLY A 27 8.09 1.15 5.53
N ASP A 28 8.56 1.32 6.77
CA ASP A 28 9.98 1.20 7.15
C ASP A 28 10.57 -0.22 6.99
N ALA A 29 9.71 -1.24 6.80
CA ALA A 29 10.12 -2.63 6.64
C ALA A 29 10.33 -3.05 5.17
N ASP A 30 10.46 -2.09 4.25
CA ASP A 30 10.45 -2.30 2.79
C ASP A 30 9.19 -3.04 2.30
N VAL A 31 8.08 -2.92 3.03
CA VAL A 31 6.76 -3.48 2.69
C VAL A 31 5.72 -2.37 2.73
N VAL A 32 4.94 -2.26 1.65
CA VAL A 32 3.90 -1.23 1.52
C VAL A 32 2.75 -1.51 2.48
N GLN A 33 2.25 -0.47 3.11
CA GLN A 33 1.12 -0.49 4.03
C GLN A 33 -0.10 0.18 3.40
N ILE A 34 -1.27 -0.08 3.98
CA ILE A 34 -2.49 0.67 3.62
C ILE A 34 -2.44 2.00 4.37
N ALA A 35 -2.51 3.10 3.64
CA ALA A 35 -2.53 4.45 4.18
C ALA A 35 -3.81 4.68 5.02
N ASP A 36 -3.72 5.60 5.97
CA ASP A 36 -4.86 6.00 6.78
C ASP A 36 -5.98 6.62 5.93
N GLY A 37 -7.22 6.28 6.25
CA GLY A 37 -8.41 6.86 5.64
C GLY A 37 -9.31 5.86 4.92
N PRO A 38 -10.40 6.35 4.28
CA PRO A 38 -11.36 5.48 3.64
C PRO A 38 -10.85 4.99 2.27
N VAL A 39 -11.02 3.69 2.01
CA VAL A 39 -10.90 3.17 0.64
C VAL A 39 -12.17 3.56 -0.14
N PRO A 40 -12.06 4.30 -1.26
CA PRO A 40 -13.19 4.63 -2.12
C PRO A 40 -13.96 3.38 -2.59
N ALA A 41 -15.26 3.55 -2.84
CA ALA A 41 -16.15 2.46 -3.25
C ALA A 41 -16.09 2.17 -4.75
#